data_AF-A0A6N7MF28-F1
#
_entry.id   AF-A0A6N7MF28-F1
#
_cell.length_a   1.000
_cell.length_b   1.000
_cell.length_c   1.000
_cell.angle_alpha   90.00
_cell.angle_beta   90.00
_cell.angle_gamma   90.00
#
_symmetry.space_group_name_H-M   'P 1'
#
loop_
_entity.id
_entity.type
_entity.pdbx_description
1 polymer ?
#
loop_
_entity_poly.entity_id
_entity_poly.type
_entity_poly.pdbx_seq_one_letter_code
_entity_poly.pdbx_strand_id
1 'polypeptide(L)'
;MEKFLKLKEELTHILKNNILTYWVENTVDAENGGFIGHINADNSKVPYASKGIILNARILWTFSIAYRKLKDQVYLKMADRAYHYIQNNFRDFISGGVFWEVDFLGKPVNKRKQVYAQAFTVYALTEYYMVNKNEEVLKWAIGLFKLIEKHSRDKRSGGYIEAFAEDWSPMNDVRLSEKDANEKKNH
;
A
#
# COMPACT_ATOMS: atom_id res chain seq x y z
N MET A 1 22.72 -24.87 16.21
CA MET A 1 22.67 -23.43 16.56
C MET A 1 23.42 -22.57 15.54
N GLU A 2 24.67 -22.91 15.20
CA GLU A 2 25.52 -22.16 14.26
C GLU A 2 24.90 -21.95 12.85
N LYS A 3 24.28 -22.99 12.27
CA LYS A 3 23.58 -22.89 10.96
C LYS A 3 22.44 -21.86 10.95
N PHE A 4 21.70 -21.72 12.06
CA PHE A 4 20.60 -20.76 12.17
C PHE A 4 21.12 -19.32 12.32
N LEU A 5 22.23 -19.14 13.03
CA LEU A 5 22.85 -17.82 13.17
C LEU A 5 23.40 -17.33 11.83
N LYS A 6 24.10 -18.20 11.10
CA LYS A 6 24.60 -17.90 9.75
C LYS A 6 23.47 -17.53 8.78
N LEU A 7 22.37 -18.30 8.77
CA LEU A 7 21.20 -18.00 7.94
C LEU A 7 20.58 -16.64 8.31
N LYS A 8 20.49 -16.32 9.60
CA LYS A 8 19.98 -15.02 10.06
C LYS A 8 20.86 -13.86 9.58
N GLU A 9 22.18 -14.01 9.63
CA GLU A 9 23.12 -13.02 9.14
C GLU A 9 23.01 -12.82 7.63
N GLU A 10 22.95 -13.92 6.86
CA GLU A 10 22.77 -13.88 5.40
C GLU A 10 21.46 -13.18 5.01
N LEU A 11 20.33 -13.55 5.63
CA LEU A 11 19.03 -12.92 5.37
C LEU A 11 19.03 -11.44 5.76
N THR A 12 19.67 -11.08 6.87
CA THR A 12 19.80 -9.68 7.29
C THR A 12 20.65 -8.89 6.30
N HIS A 13 21.75 -9.47 5.81
CA HIS A 13 22.62 -8.86 4.82
C HIS A 13 21.88 -8.62 3.50
N ILE A 14 21.15 -9.61 2.98
CA ILE A 14 20.36 -9.49 1.74
C ILE A 14 19.26 -8.44 1.91
N LEU A 15 18.54 -8.46 3.04
CA LEU A 15 17.49 -7.48 3.31
C LEU A 15 18.06 -6.06 3.29
N LYS A 16 19.17 -5.82 4.00
CA LYS A 16 19.74 -4.47 4.15
C LYS A 16 20.43 -4.00 2.88
N ASN A 17 21.37 -4.79 2.36
CA ASN A 17 22.34 -4.35 1.35
C ASN A 17 21.91 -4.65 -0.08
N ASN A 18 20.80 -5.35 -0.28
CA ASN A 18 20.23 -5.58 -1.60
C ASN A 18 18.82 -5.00 -1.67
N ILE A 19 17.86 -5.60 -0.95
CA ILE A 19 16.44 -5.24 -1.08
C ILE A 19 16.19 -3.79 -0.66
N LEU A 20 16.44 -3.43 0.60
CA LEU A 20 16.11 -2.09 1.11
C LEU A 20 16.94 -1.01 0.43
N THR A 21 18.24 -1.24 0.21
CA THR A 21 19.12 -0.33 -0.54
C THR A 21 18.57 -0.05 -1.93
N TYR A 22 18.18 -1.09 -2.68
CA TYR A 22 17.63 -0.90 -4.02
C TYR A 22 16.40 0.01 -4.03
N TRP A 23 15.45 -0.22 -3.10
CA TRP A 23 14.26 0.62 -3.00
C TRP A 23 14.60 2.09 -2.67
N VAL A 24 15.51 2.32 -1.73
CA VAL A 24 15.94 3.68 -1.35
C VAL A 24 16.57 4.41 -2.53
N GLU A 25 17.45 3.74 -3.28
CA GLU A 25 18.27 4.38 -4.32
C GLU A 25 17.54 4.52 -5.66
N ASN A 26 16.67 3.57 -6.00
CA ASN A 26 16.15 3.47 -7.38
C ASN A 26 14.68 3.85 -7.52
N THR A 27 13.89 3.86 -6.44
CA THR A 27 12.42 3.95 -6.55
C THR A 27 11.85 5.30 -6.16
N VAL A 28 12.64 6.18 -5.55
CA VAL A 28 12.20 7.53 -5.15
C VAL A 28 11.89 8.39 -6.37
N ASP A 29 10.67 8.93 -6.42
CA ASP A 29 10.26 9.90 -7.44
C ASP A 29 10.45 11.34 -6.91
N ALA A 30 11.64 11.90 -7.12
CA ALA A 30 11.98 13.23 -6.61
C ALA A 30 11.12 14.36 -7.20
N GLU A 31 10.56 14.17 -8.40
CA GLU A 31 9.81 15.19 -9.12
C GLU A 31 8.35 15.25 -8.67
N ASN A 32 7.67 14.09 -8.62
CA ASN A 32 6.22 14.04 -8.35
C ASN A 32 5.87 13.51 -6.96
N GLY A 33 6.88 13.22 -6.13
CA GLY A 33 6.66 12.69 -4.78
C GLY A 33 6.36 11.19 -4.75
N GLY A 34 6.46 10.61 -3.56
CA GLY A 34 6.27 9.16 -3.37
C GLY A 34 7.32 8.35 -4.13
N PHE A 35 6.88 7.31 -4.83
CA PHE A 35 7.73 6.34 -5.51
C PHE A 35 7.29 6.15 -6.95
N ILE A 36 8.24 5.79 -7.82
CA ILE A 36 8.03 5.52 -9.24
C ILE A 36 7.06 4.34 -9.37
N GLY A 37 6.03 4.50 -10.21
CA GLY A 37 4.98 3.51 -10.37
C GLY A 37 5.42 2.23 -11.07
N HIS A 38 6.44 2.32 -11.94
CA HIS A 38 6.96 1.19 -12.71
C HIS A 38 8.45 1.36 -13.05
N ILE A 39 9.22 0.31 -12.78
CA ILE A 39 10.62 0.14 -13.21
C ILE A 39 10.69 -1.17 -13.99
N ASN A 40 11.27 -1.13 -15.19
CA ASN A 40 11.42 -2.29 -16.05
C ASN A 40 12.51 -3.25 -15.53
N ALA A 41 12.57 -4.46 -16.08
CA ALA A 41 13.55 -5.48 -15.70
C ALA A 41 15.01 -5.05 -15.94
N ASP A 42 15.25 -4.09 -16.83
CA ASP A 42 16.56 -3.50 -17.12
C ASP A 42 16.91 -2.29 -16.22
N ASN A 43 16.11 -2.03 -15.19
CA ASN A 43 16.17 -0.86 -14.30
C ASN A 43 15.83 0.49 -14.95
N SER A 44 15.32 0.52 -16.19
CA SER A 44 14.79 1.75 -16.75
C SER A 44 13.49 2.15 -16.04
N LYS A 45 13.45 3.40 -15.56
CA LYS A 45 12.28 3.99 -14.89
C LYS A 45 11.26 4.39 -15.95
N VAL A 46 9.98 4.14 -15.71
CA VAL A 46 8.88 4.61 -16.58
C VAL A 46 8.31 5.89 -15.97
N PRO A 47 8.71 7.10 -16.42
CA PRO A 47 8.49 8.33 -15.65
C PRO A 47 7.03 8.72 -15.48
N TYR A 48 6.20 8.37 -16.46
CA TYR A 48 4.77 8.73 -16.50
C TYR A 48 3.85 7.55 -16.14
N ALA A 49 4.41 6.48 -15.56
CA ALA A 49 3.60 5.38 -15.07
C ALA A 49 2.70 5.85 -13.93
N SER A 50 1.45 5.40 -13.96
CA SER A 50 0.52 5.54 -12.84
C SER A 50 1.05 4.83 -11.59
N LYS A 51 0.58 5.27 -10.43
CA LYS A 51 0.99 4.76 -9.12
C LYS A 51 -0.21 4.06 -8.48
N GLY A 52 -0.03 2.78 -8.16
CA GLY A 52 -1.05 1.98 -7.48
C GLY A 52 -0.97 2.09 -5.96
N ILE A 53 -2.13 2.03 -5.28
CA ILE A 53 -2.18 2.11 -3.82
C ILE A 53 -1.53 0.90 -3.14
N ILE A 54 -1.67 -0.31 -3.71
CA ILE A 54 -1.09 -1.53 -3.13
C ILE A 54 0.44 -1.41 -3.07
N LEU A 55 1.06 -0.92 -4.14
CA LEU A 55 2.49 -0.67 -4.20
C LEU A 55 2.91 0.30 -3.08
N ASN A 56 2.26 1.46 -3.01
CA ASN A 56 2.58 2.49 -2.03
C ASN A 56 2.36 2.00 -0.58
N ALA A 57 1.26 1.27 -0.31
CA ALA A 57 0.98 0.69 0.99
C ALA A 57 2.04 -0.37 1.39
N ARG A 58 2.50 -1.20 0.45
CA ARG A 58 3.58 -2.16 0.70
C ARG A 58 4.90 -1.47 1.03
N ILE A 59 5.22 -0.37 0.34
CA ILE A 59 6.41 0.42 0.63
C ILE A 59 6.31 1.04 2.03
N LEU A 60 5.18 1.65 2.37
CA LEU A 60 4.93 2.20 3.70
C LEU A 60 5.11 1.13 4.79
N TRP A 61 4.46 -0.03 4.62
CA TRP A 61 4.58 -1.13 5.57
C TRP A 61 6.02 -1.61 5.71
N THR A 62 6.71 -1.85 4.59
CA THR A 62 8.07 -2.40 4.55
C THR A 62 9.06 -1.49 5.25
N PHE A 63 9.03 -0.19 4.96
CA PHE A 63 9.96 0.75 5.60
C PHE A 63 9.59 1.04 7.05
N SER A 64 8.30 0.97 7.42
CA SER A 64 7.87 1.08 8.83
C SER A 64 8.43 -0.06 9.67
N ILE A 65 8.28 -1.31 9.23
CA ILE A 65 8.81 -2.47 9.96
C ILE A 65 10.34 -2.51 9.92
N ALA A 66 10.96 -2.14 8.79
CA ALA A 66 12.41 -2.05 8.68
C ALA A 66 12.99 -1.06 9.69
N TYR A 67 12.39 0.13 9.83
CA TYR A 67 12.79 1.09 10.85
C TYR A 67 12.61 0.53 12.26
N ARG A 68 11.48 -0.12 12.56
CA ARG A 68 11.26 -0.72 13.89
C ARG A 68 12.30 -1.75 14.26
N LYS A 69 12.76 -2.56 13.30
CA LYS A 69 13.72 -3.65 13.52
C LYS A 69 15.17 -3.21 13.47
N LEU A 70 15.50 -2.26 12.60
CA LEU A 70 16.89 -1.91 12.27
C LEU A 70 17.29 -0.51 12.74
N LYS A 71 16.33 0.34 13.07
CA LYS A 71 16.51 1.70 13.62
C LYS A 71 17.33 2.68 12.76
N ASP A 72 17.48 2.37 11.47
CA ASP A 72 18.12 3.26 10.51
C ASP A 72 17.16 4.38 10.07
N GLN A 73 17.59 5.62 10.25
CA GLN A 73 16.81 6.83 9.95
C GLN A 73 16.44 6.95 8.46
N VAL A 74 17.19 6.33 7.55
CA VAL A 74 16.81 6.29 6.13
C VAL A 74 15.46 5.59 5.95
N TYR A 75 15.20 4.50 6.70
CA TYR A 75 13.94 3.77 6.61
C TYR A 75 12.77 4.57 7.18
N LEU A 76 12.99 5.35 8.24
CA LEU A 76 11.97 6.27 8.74
C LEU A 76 11.59 7.30 7.67
N LYS A 77 12.59 7.94 7.04
CA LYS A 77 12.35 8.91 5.96
C LYS A 77 11.56 8.31 4.79
N MET A 78 11.82 7.06 4.43
CA MET A 78 11.07 6.37 3.37
C MET A 78 9.64 6.05 3.80
N ALA A 79 9.42 5.63 5.05
CA ALA A 79 8.08 5.40 5.60
C ALA A 79 7.26 6.71 5.62
N ASP A 80 7.84 7.80 6.14
CA ASP A 80 7.19 9.12 6.19
C ASP A 80 6.82 9.59 4.78
N ARG A 81 7.73 9.41 3.82
CA ARG A 81 7.50 9.75 2.41
C ARG A 81 6.32 8.97 1.82
N ALA A 82 6.28 7.65 2.05
CA ALA A 82 5.19 6.80 1.58
C ALA A 82 3.85 7.22 2.20
N TYR A 83 3.84 7.46 3.52
CA TYR A 83 2.66 7.88 4.25
C TYR A 83 2.09 9.20 3.72
N HIS A 84 2.92 10.23 3.62
CA HIS A 84 2.47 11.53 3.13
C HIS A 84 1.94 11.44 1.70
N TYR A 85 2.57 10.63 0.84
CA TYR A 85 2.07 10.43 -0.52
C TYR A 85 0.71 9.73 -0.55
N ILE A 86 0.52 8.69 0.27
CA ILE A 86 -0.76 7.98 0.42
C ILE A 86 -1.85 8.91 0.96
N GLN A 87 -1.53 9.67 2.00
CA GLN A 87 -2.45 10.62 2.63
C GLN A 87 -2.90 11.73 1.66
N ASN A 88 -1.98 12.27 0.85
CA ASN A 88 -2.27 13.43 0.01
C ASN A 88 -2.95 13.07 -1.31
N ASN A 89 -2.62 11.91 -1.90
CA ASN A 89 -3.02 11.59 -3.28
C ASN A 89 -4.01 10.43 -3.37
N PHE A 90 -3.92 9.45 -2.46
CA PHE A 90 -4.79 8.26 -2.52
C PHE A 90 -5.99 8.35 -1.60
N ARG A 91 -5.89 9.07 -0.47
CA ARG A 91 -7.00 9.22 0.46
C ARG A 91 -8.14 9.96 -0.22
N ASP A 92 -9.30 9.32 -0.22
CA ASP A 92 -10.53 9.97 -0.65
C ASP A 92 -11.18 10.63 0.57
N PHE A 93 -11.14 11.96 0.60
CA PHE A 93 -11.77 12.74 1.67
C PHE A 93 -13.28 12.94 1.47
N ILE A 94 -13.82 12.64 0.28
CA ILE A 94 -15.24 12.80 -0.06
C ILE A 94 -16.01 11.54 0.34
N SER A 95 -15.64 10.38 -0.23
CA SER A 95 -16.34 9.11 -0.01
C SER A 95 -15.65 8.21 1.02
N GLY A 96 -14.49 8.61 1.52
CA GLY A 96 -13.66 7.77 2.38
C GLY A 96 -12.94 6.65 1.60
N GLY A 97 -12.08 5.91 2.30
CA GLY A 97 -11.26 4.89 1.66
C GLY A 97 -10.03 5.48 0.96
N VAL A 98 -9.43 4.66 0.12
CA VAL A 98 -8.36 5.03 -0.81
C VAL A 98 -8.75 4.68 -2.24
N PHE A 99 -8.30 5.50 -3.19
CA PHE A 99 -8.39 5.19 -4.62
C PHE A 99 -7.51 4.00 -4.98
N TRP A 100 -7.84 3.30 -6.07
CA TRP A 100 -7.03 2.20 -6.59
C TRP A 100 -5.72 2.71 -7.19
N GLU A 101 -5.79 3.82 -7.93
CA GLU A 101 -4.68 4.30 -8.74
C GLU A 101 -4.75 5.80 -8.97
N VAL A 102 -3.58 6.42 -8.97
CA VAL A 102 -3.36 7.82 -9.36
C VAL A 102 -2.41 7.89 -10.56
N ASP A 103 -2.49 8.95 -11.36
CA ASP A 103 -1.48 9.21 -12.39
C ASP A 103 -0.12 9.57 -11.77
N PHE A 104 0.88 9.79 -12.61
CA PHE A 104 2.22 10.15 -12.16
C PHE A 104 2.26 11.45 -11.34
N LEU A 105 1.30 12.37 -11.55
CA LEU A 105 1.11 13.63 -10.82
C LEU A 105 0.32 13.48 -9.51
N GLY A 106 -0.21 12.30 -9.20
CA GLY A 106 -1.02 12.05 -8.01
C GLY A 106 -2.52 12.30 -8.17
N LYS A 107 -3.03 12.52 -9.39
CA LYS A 107 -4.47 12.68 -9.63
C LYS A 107 -5.15 11.31 -9.75
N PRO A 108 -6.30 11.07 -9.10
CA PRO A 108 -7.00 9.79 -9.20
C PRO A 108 -7.43 9.48 -10.63
N VAL A 109 -6.97 8.34 -11.17
CA VAL A 109 -7.36 7.84 -12.50
C VAL A 109 -8.19 6.56 -12.42
N ASN A 110 -8.05 5.79 -11.34
CA ASN A 110 -8.94 4.69 -11.01
C ASN A 110 -9.41 4.83 -9.56
N LYS A 111 -10.68 5.18 -9.41
CA LYS A 111 -11.27 5.53 -8.13
C LYS A 111 -12.04 4.40 -7.44
N ARG A 112 -12.01 3.20 -8.03
CA ARG A 112 -12.67 2.02 -7.46
C ARG A 112 -12.17 1.75 -6.04
N LYS A 113 -13.07 1.31 -5.16
CA LYS A 113 -12.76 0.91 -3.79
C LYS A 113 -12.59 -0.60 -3.73
N GLN A 114 -11.39 -1.04 -4.05
CA GLN A 114 -11.00 -2.44 -3.92
C GLN A 114 -10.74 -2.76 -2.44
N VAL A 115 -11.51 -3.66 -1.84
CA VAL A 115 -11.42 -4.02 -0.42
C VAL A 115 -10.03 -4.54 -0.06
N TYR A 116 -9.40 -5.28 -0.97
CA TYR A 116 -8.01 -5.71 -0.84
C TYR A 116 -7.05 -4.52 -0.64
N ALA A 117 -7.19 -3.46 -1.45
CA ALA A 117 -6.39 -2.24 -1.30
C ALA A 117 -6.69 -1.50 0.01
N GLN A 118 -7.95 -1.45 0.43
CA GLN A 118 -8.33 -0.84 1.71
C GLN A 118 -7.66 -1.59 2.87
N ALA A 119 -7.72 -2.93 2.87
CA ALA A 119 -7.12 -3.78 3.90
C ALA A 119 -5.59 -3.64 3.94
N PHE A 120 -4.91 -3.62 2.78
CA PHE A 120 -3.47 -3.35 2.73
C PHE A 120 -3.11 -1.98 3.29
N THR A 121 -3.96 -0.98 3.08
CA THR A 121 -3.75 0.37 3.62
C THR A 121 -3.94 0.38 5.14
N VAL A 122 -4.94 -0.31 5.69
CA VAL A 122 -5.07 -0.53 7.15
C VAL A 122 -3.79 -1.16 7.70
N TYR A 123 -3.32 -2.24 7.06
CA TYR A 123 -2.11 -2.94 7.48
C TYR A 123 -0.88 -2.03 7.50
N ALA A 124 -0.66 -1.25 6.44
CA ALA A 124 0.45 -0.31 6.36
C ALA A 124 0.36 0.82 7.40
N LEU A 125 -0.83 1.40 7.60
CA LEU A 125 -1.05 2.47 8.57
C LEU A 125 -0.84 1.98 10.01
N THR A 126 -1.28 0.77 10.35
CA THR A 126 -1.06 0.21 11.69
C THR A 126 0.42 -0.01 11.98
N GLU A 127 1.20 -0.47 11.01
CA GLU A 127 2.65 -0.63 11.18
C GLU A 127 3.36 0.72 11.27
N TYR A 128 2.93 1.71 10.50
CA TYR A 128 3.46 3.08 10.56
C TYR A 128 3.10 3.79 11.88
N TYR A 129 1.90 3.58 12.42
CA TYR A 129 1.55 4.06 13.76
C TYR A 129 2.49 3.51 14.83
N MET A 130 2.96 2.26 14.69
CA MET A 130 3.93 1.69 15.62
C MET A 130 5.29 2.40 15.59
N VAL A 131 5.58 3.16 14.53
CA VAL A 131 6.79 3.96 14.35
C VAL A 131 6.64 5.36 14.95
N ASN A 132 5.61 6.10 14.58
CA ASN A 132 5.50 7.53 14.91
C ASN A 132 4.52 7.86 16.05
N LYS A 133 3.69 6.89 16.46
CA LYS A 133 2.65 7.05 17.51
C LYS A 133 1.69 8.23 17.27
N ASN A 134 1.47 8.59 16.02
CA ASN A 134 0.53 9.65 15.65
C ASN A 134 -0.91 9.12 15.65
N GLU A 135 -1.73 9.63 16.57
CA GLU A 135 -3.12 9.21 16.73
C GLU A 135 -4.01 9.44 15.48
N GLU A 136 -3.70 10.43 14.64
CA GLU A 136 -4.45 10.64 13.39
C GLU A 136 -4.20 9.51 12.37
N VAL A 137 -3.03 8.86 12.41
CA VAL A 137 -2.74 7.65 11.60
C VAL A 137 -3.61 6.50 12.06
N LEU A 138 -3.68 6.26 13.37
CA LEU A 138 -4.48 5.18 13.96
C LEU A 138 -5.98 5.41 13.69
N LYS A 139 -6.46 6.64 13.92
CA LYS A 139 -7.83 7.04 13.63
C LYS A 139 -8.21 6.80 12.18
N TRP A 140 -7.30 7.10 11.24
CA TRP A 140 -7.53 6.81 9.83
C TRP A 140 -7.60 5.31 9.55
N ALA A 141 -6.68 4.51 10.09
CA ALA A 141 -6.72 3.04 9.94
C ALA A 141 -8.04 2.44 10.46
N ILE A 142 -8.51 2.89 11.63
CA ILE A 142 -9.81 2.50 12.20
C ILE A 142 -10.96 2.94 11.28
N GLY A 143 -10.88 4.14 10.70
CA GLY A 143 -11.87 4.63 9.74
C GLY A 143 -11.97 3.74 8.50
N LEU A 144 -10.84 3.33 7.92
CA LEU A 144 -10.79 2.40 6.79
C LEU A 144 -11.40 1.04 7.16
N PHE A 145 -11.03 0.48 8.31
CA PHE A 145 -11.61 -0.78 8.80
C PHE A 145 -13.14 -0.69 8.94
N LYS A 146 -13.65 0.41 9.52
CA LYS A 146 -15.10 0.64 9.65
C LYS A 146 -15.80 0.75 8.29
N LEU A 147 -15.16 1.35 7.29
CA LEU A 147 -15.71 1.40 5.93
C LEU A 147 -15.79 0.00 5.30
N ILE A 148 -14.75 -0.82 5.45
CA ILE A 148 -14.75 -2.22 5.02
C ILE A 148 -15.92 -2.96 5.69
N GLU A 149 -16.00 -2.96 7.02
CA GLU A 149 -17.09 -3.65 7.74
C GLU A 149 -18.49 -3.17 7.34
N LYS A 150 -18.65 -1.87 7.08
CA LYS A 150 -19.94 -1.28 6.72
C LYS A 150 -20.38 -1.68 5.32
N HIS A 151 -19.47 -1.65 4.35
CA HIS A 151 -19.82 -1.75 2.94
C HIS A 151 -19.62 -3.15 2.35
N SER A 152 -18.59 -3.87 2.78
CA SER A 152 -18.22 -5.14 2.13
C SER A 152 -18.72 -6.39 2.81
N ARG A 153 -19.07 -6.36 4.09
CA ARG A 153 -19.54 -7.57 4.80
C ARG A 153 -20.87 -8.09 4.23
N ASP A 154 -20.85 -9.28 3.63
CA ASP A 154 -22.05 -9.95 3.16
C ASP A 154 -22.72 -10.70 4.33
N LYS A 155 -23.83 -10.15 4.83
CA LYS A 155 -24.58 -10.73 5.95
C LYS A 155 -25.39 -11.97 5.56
N ARG A 156 -25.58 -12.26 4.26
CA ARG A 156 -26.39 -13.37 3.78
C ARG A 156 -25.55 -14.62 3.54
N SER A 157 -24.43 -14.48 2.83
CA SER A 157 -23.54 -15.61 2.52
C SER A 157 -22.34 -15.75 3.46
N GLY A 158 -22.07 -14.74 4.29
CA GLY A 158 -20.75 -14.58 4.90
C GLY A 158 -19.73 -14.04 3.88
N GLY A 159 -18.56 -13.64 4.37
CA GLY A 159 -17.48 -13.10 3.53
C GLY A 159 -17.60 -11.60 3.22
N TYR A 160 -16.83 -11.15 2.23
CA TYR A 160 -16.72 -9.75 1.84
C TYR A 160 -16.81 -9.55 0.33
N ILE A 161 -17.63 -8.59 -0.12
CA ILE A 161 -17.65 -8.12 -1.51
C ILE A 161 -16.33 -7.42 -1.82
N GLU A 162 -15.72 -7.75 -2.96
CA GLU A 162 -14.32 -7.39 -3.22
C GLU A 162 -14.11 -5.96 -3.73
N ALA A 163 -15.09 -5.39 -4.45
CA ALA A 163 -14.92 -4.08 -5.10
C ALA A 163 -16.20 -3.26 -5.17
N PHE A 164 -16.03 -1.93 -5.10
CA PHE A 164 -17.11 -0.94 -5.21
C PHE A 164 -16.69 0.24 -6.09
N ALA A 165 -17.69 1.01 -6.54
CA ALA A 165 -17.46 2.31 -7.14
C ALA A 165 -16.92 3.32 -6.11
N GLU A 166 -16.55 4.52 -6.55
CA GLU A 166 -15.96 5.57 -5.70
C GLU A 166 -16.82 5.87 -4.46
N ASP A 167 -18.14 5.84 -4.60
CA ASP A 167 -19.14 6.13 -3.56
C ASP A 167 -19.54 4.91 -2.72
N TRP A 168 -18.82 3.79 -2.86
CA TRP A 168 -19.15 2.49 -2.26
C TRP A 168 -20.43 1.83 -2.76
N SER A 169 -20.98 2.26 -3.90
CA SER A 169 -22.07 1.53 -4.55
C SER A 169 -21.58 0.20 -5.17
N PRO A 170 -22.43 -0.85 -5.20
CA PRO A 170 -22.06 -2.15 -5.77
C PRO A 170 -21.68 -2.04 -7.25
N MET A 171 -20.66 -2.80 -7.66
CA MET A 171 -20.26 -2.92 -9.07
C MET A 171 -20.69 -4.26 -9.65
N ASN A 172 -21.06 -4.28 -10.93
CA ASN A 172 -21.32 -5.52 -11.68
C ASN A 172 -20.03 -6.27 -12.06
N ASP A 173 -18.87 -5.61 -11.95
CA ASP A 173 -17.55 -6.15 -12.26
C ASP A 173 -16.62 -5.97 -11.04
N VAL A 174 -16.24 -7.07 -10.41
CA VAL A 174 -15.44 -7.12 -9.16
C VAL A 174 -13.98 -7.49 -9.38
N ARG A 175 -13.52 -7.61 -10.63
CA ARG A 175 -12.17 -8.09 -10.96
C ARG A 175 -11.04 -7.16 -10.47
N LEU A 176 -9.89 -7.76 -10.15
CA LEU A 176 -8.65 -7.06 -9.77
C LEU A 176 -7.84 -6.60 -11.00
N SER A 177 -7.97 -7.28 -12.14
CA SER A 177 -7.36 -6.91 -13.42
C SER A 177 -8.21 -7.38 -14.61
N GLU A 178 -7.97 -6.82 -15.80
CA GLU A 178 -8.65 -7.23 -17.05
C GLU A 178 -8.40 -8.71 -17.41
N LYS A 179 -7.32 -9.30 -16.89
CA LYS A 179 -6.95 -10.70 -17.12
C LYS A 179 -7.62 -11.69 -16.15
N ASP A 180 -8.31 -11.20 -15.12
CA ASP A 180 -9.02 -12.06 -14.18
C ASP A 180 -10.39 -12.46 -14.73
N ALA A 181 -10.82 -13.69 -14.48
CA ALA A 181 -12.18 -14.12 -14.76
C ALA A 181 -13.16 -13.36 -13.84
N ASN A 182 -14.30 -12.90 -14.38
CA ASN A 182 -15.35 -12.22 -13.59
C ASN A 182 -16.17 -13.25 -12.81
N GLU A 183 -15.49 -13.98 -11.93
CA GLU A 183 -16.11 -14.92 -11.01
C GLU A 183 -16.21 -14.26 -9.65
N LYS A 184 -17.42 -14.20 -9.09
CA LYS A 184 -17.59 -13.94 -7.65
C LYS A 184 -16.87 -15.08 -6.92
N LYS A 185 -15.66 -14.84 -6.41
CA LYS A 185 -15.00 -15.78 -5.51
C LYS A 185 -15.72 -15.72 -4.17
N ASN A 186 -16.75 -16.55 -4.05
CA ASN A 186 -17.40 -16.80 -2.77
C ASN A 186 -16.45 -17.69 -1.95
N HIS A 187 -15.81 -17.11 -0.94
CA HIS A 187 -15.06 -17.83 0.10
C HIS A 187 -15.83 -17.76 1.42
#